data_AF-W7Q965-F1
#
_entry.id   AF-W7Q965-F1
#
_cell.length_a   1.000
_cell.length_b   1.000
_cell.length_c   1.000
_cell.angle_alpha   90.00
_cell.angle_beta   90.00
_cell.angle_gamma   90.00
#
_symmetry.space_group_name_H-M   'P 1'
#
loop_
_entity.id
_entity.type
_entity.pdbx_description
1 polymer ?
#
loop_
_entity_poly.entity_id
_entity_poly.type
_entity_poly.pdbx_seq_one_letter_code
_entity_poly.pdbx_strand_id
1 'polypeptide(L)'
;MVLRSSFYAKKKVMIVDDCEPIRSAVKGMLQKIGFVHITSAANGNQALQIASDTRFDFVLADFNLGDGKDGYQLFEELKHKKLLAPQTCFFMISAENRRPYVHGLVELQPDDFLLKPFTYKGLEMRFSRALAKKVTLNKVYQAINDGDDDAAIEACNTVIKEDPANALIALRMKGELLIKQGKPDKALKLYNNVLKKREVSWALLGKAISTLKGGDLVEAESQLFELLDRDDTRLEAYDWLGRLNIVREDTVTAFEMLMEAGKISPRNLFRQRAIANLAIANGETEEAVRAYSRILKDSRFSVFDTPENYLNFARCLLDLSNDSNKLEIAKQITKCTDLLKDIDKRFYSEAVRAQECVIHARIQVLKGNMETARSNLEESEKHDSPYDSVDDRLDKAKAYFSTGNLSRSDEIMETLDEVSNNDDLISATLQVLINKEKESHEELRERIRALNNEGLGLYQKAMYPQSVECFVEAYQYMPNNASLALNLVQAITKVGTFLTQGKNPKEMKAMCQNCVTVIEQSDLSENNMRRYHAIKEELVALLGAKDVA
;
A
#
# COMPACT_ATOMS: atom_id res chain seq x y z
N MET A 1 -17.08 -14.95 -37.00
CA MET A 1 -18.54 -14.75 -36.84
C MET A 1 -18.90 -13.41 -37.46
N VAL A 2 -19.69 -13.38 -38.53
CA VAL A 2 -20.23 -12.13 -39.09
C VAL A 2 -21.65 -12.00 -38.56
N LEU A 3 -21.87 -11.04 -37.66
CA LEU A 3 -23.17 -10.83 -37.02
C LEU A 3 -24.07 -10.01 -37.93
N ARG A 4 -25.34 -10.42 -38.08
CA ARG A 4 -26.33 -9.65 -38.86
C ARG A 4 -26.71 -8.39 -38.10
N SER A 5 -27.02 -7.30 -38.79
CA SER A 5 -27.48 -6.05 -38.17
C SER A 5 -28.70 -6.24 -37.25
N SER A 6 -29.57 -7.21 -37.54
CA SER A 6 -30.72 -7.59 -36.69
C SER A 6 -30.32 -8.08 -35.30
N PHE A 7 -29.11 -8.62 -35.13
CA PHE A 7 -28.56 -8.99 -33.82
C PHE A 7 -28.29 -7.73 -33.00
N TYR A 8 -27.55 -6.77 -33.56
CA TYR A 8 -27.19 -5.53 -32.89
C TYR A 8 -28.38 -4.61 -32.59
N ALA A 9 -29.45 -4.69 -33.40
CA ALA A 9 -30.66 -3.91 -33.19
C ALA A 9 -31.32 -4.16 -31.82
N LYS A 10 -31.16 -5.37 -31.25
CA LYS A 10 -31.70 -5.74 -29.93
C LYS A 10 -30.74 -5.47 -28.77
N LYS A 11 -29.53 -4.97 -29.06
CA LYS A 11 -28.45 -4.79 -28.09
C LYS A 11 -28.36 -3.33 -27.64
N LYS A 12 -28.06 -3.13 -26.36
CA LYS A 12 -27.85 -1.80 -25.77
C LYS A 12 -26.36 -1.50 -25.72
N VAL A 13 -25.98 -0.32 -26.23
CA VAL A 13 -24.59 0.16 -26.21
C VAL A 13 -24.49 1.53 -25.58
N MET A 14 -23.50 1.71 -24.70
CA MET A 14 -23.14 2.99 -24.11
C MET A 14 -21.82 3.50 -24.71
N ILE A 15 -21.78 4.78 -25.10
CA ILE A 15 -20.56 5.49 -25.51
C ILE A 15 -20.23 6.53 -24.45
N VAL A 16 -18.99 6.54 -23.97
CA VAL A 16 -18.49 7.51 -22.99
C VAL A 16 -17.25 8.17 -23.58
N ASP A 17 -17.31 9.47 -23.82
CA ASP A 17 -16.21 10.27 -24.38
C ASP A 17 -16.52 11.73 -24.05
N ASP A 18 -15.55 12.56 -23.71
CA ASP A 18 -15.78 13.97 -23.35
C ASP A 18 -16.04 14.86 -24.57
N CYS A 19 -15.59 14.43 -25.76
CA CYS A 19 -15.69 15.16 -27.00
C CYS A 19 -16.98 14.84 -27.78
N GLU A 20 -17.90 15.81 -27.89
CA GLU A 20 -19.17 15.64 -28.62
C GLU A 20 -19.01 15.22 -30.10
N PRO A 21 -18.08 15.80 -30.88
CA PRO A 21 -17.81 15.34 -32.24
C PRO A 21 -17.40 13.86 -32.31
N ILE A 22 -16.58 13.37 -31.36
CA ILE A 22 -16.15 11.96 -31.32
C ILE A 22 -17.34 11.07 -30.96
N ARG A 23 -18.12 11.42 -29.93
CA ARG A 23 -19.36 10.69 -29.59
C ARG A 23 -20.29 10.57 -30.79
N SER A 24 -20.48 11.64 -31.55
CA SER A 24 -21.33 11.68 -32.74
C SER A 24 -20.80 10.79 -33.87
N ALA A 25 -19.48 10.81 -34.11
CA ALA A 25 -18.84 9.95 -35.09
C ALA A 25 -18.97 8.47 -34.74
N VAL A 26 -18.68 8.10 -33.49
CA VAL A 26 -18.81 6.71 -33.00
C VAL A 26 -20.26 6.25 -33.04
N LYS A 27 -21.21 7.11 -32.65
CA LYS A 27 -22.65 6.83 -32.78
C LYS A 27 -23.04 6.53 -34.23
N GLY A 28 -22.56 7.32 -35.20
CA GLY A 28 -22.78 7.06 -36.62
C GLY A 28 -22.18 5.72 -37.09
N MET A 29 -21.02 5.32 -36.57
CA MET A 29 -20.43 4.00 -36.85
C MET A 29 -21.29 2.86 -36.26
N LEU A 30 -21.76 2.99 -35.01
CA LEU A 30 -22.61 2.00 -34.37
C LEU A 30 -23.96 1.83 -35.09
N GLN A 31 -24.54 2.93 -35.58
CA GLN A 31 -25.74 2.87 -36.42
C GLN A 31 -25.50 2.10 -37.72
N LYS A 32 -24.34 2.30 -38.37
CA LYS A 32 -23.94 1.52 -39.57
C LYS A 32 -23.77 0.03 -39.28
N ILE A 33 -23.29 -0.33 -38.08
CA ILE A 33 -23.18 -1.73 -37.64
C ILE A 33 -24.59 -2.34 -37.39
N GLY A 34 -25.54 -1.52 -36.95
CA GLY A 34 -26.95 -1.91 -36.77
C GLY A 34 -27.49 -1.71 -35.35
N PHE A 35 -26.79 -1.00 -34.47
CA PHE A 35 -27.31 -0.67 -33.15
C PHE A 35 -28.45 0.34 -33.24
N VAL A 36 -29.54 0.07 -32.51
CA VAL A 36 -30.70 0.97 -32.38
C VAL A 36 -30.69 1.67 -31.01
N HIS A 37 -30.35 0.94 -29.95
CA HIS A 37 -30.34 1.44 -28.57
C HIS A 37 -28.94 1.97 -28.19
N ILE A 38 -28.64 3.20 -28.59
CA ILE A 38 -27.35 3.86 -28.34
C ILE A 38 -27.53 4.98 -27.31
N THR A 39 -26.88 4.83 -26.16
CA THR A 39 -26.83 5.85 -25.11
C THR A 39 -25.45 6.50 -25.08
N SER A 40 -25.39 7.80 -24.81
CA SER A 40 -24.13 8.56 -24.75
C SER A 40 -23.98 9.25 -23.40
N ALA A 41 -22.77 9.25 -22.86
CA ALA A 41 -22.36 9.98 -21.67
C ALA A 41 -21.15 10.86 -21.98
N ALA A 42 -21.12 12.07 -21.42
CA ALA A 42 -20.06 13.04 -21.63
C ALA A 42 -18.92 12.93 -20.61
N ASN A 43 -19.08 12.16 -19.54
CA ASN A 43 -18.04 11.93 -18.53
C ASN A 43 -18.33 10.64 -17.74
N GLY A 44 -17.35 10.22 -16.92
CA GLY A 44 -17.45 8.99 -16.14
C GLY A 44 -18.59 8.97 -15.12
N ASN A 45 -18.88 10.09 -14.46
CA ASN A 45 -19.95 10.16 -13.45
C ASN A 45 -21.34 10.00 -14.10
N GLN A 46 -21.57 10.64 -15.25
CA GLN A 46 -22.80 10.45 -16.01
C GLN A 46 -22.94 9.00 -16.49
N ALA A 47 -21.84 8.38 -16.95
CA ALA A 47 -21.86 6.98 -17.37
C ALA A 47 -22.23 6.04 -16.22
N LEU A 48 -21.71 6.27 -15.01
CA LEU A 48 -22.04 5.49 -13.81
C LEU A 48 -23.51 5.62 -13.42
N GLN A 49 -24.07 6.83 -13.46
CA GLN A 49 -25.48 7.06 -13.20
C GLN A 49 -26.35 6.27 -14.20
N ILE A 50 -26.04 6.39 -15.49
CA ILE A 50 -26.76 5.67 -16.55
C ILE A 50 -26.64 4.14 -16.38
N ALA A 51 -25.45 3.63 -16.02
CA ALA A 51 -25.21 2.20 -15.81
C ALA A 51 -25.89 1.63 -14.55
N SER A 52 -26.24 2.50 -13.60
CA SER A 52 -27.02 2.13 -12.41
C SER A 52 -28.48 1.84 -12.77
N ASP A 53 -29.05 2.61 -13.70
CA ASP A 53 -30.44 2.46 -14.14
C ASP A 53 -30.61 1.46 -15.29
N THR A 54 -29.60 1.33 -16.15
CA THR A 54 -29.67 0.54 -17.38
C THR A 54 -28.49 -0.41 -17.51
N ARG A 55 -28.79 -1.69 -17.73
CA ARG A 55 -27.78 -2.69 -18.14
C ARG A 55 -27.46 -2.57 -19.64
N PHE A 56 -26.17 -2.65 -19.97
CA PHE A 56 -25.65 -2.59 -21.34
C PHE A 56 -25.01 -3.91 -21.76
N ASP A 57 -25.16 -4.26 -23.04
CA ASP A 57 -24.44 -5.38 -23.66
C ASP A 57 -23.02 -4.96 -24.07
N PHE A 58 -22.85 -3.69 -24.46
CA PHE A 58 -21.59 -3.11 -24.91
C PHE A 58 -21.35 -1.77 -24.24
N VAL A 59 -20.12 -1.52 -23.79
CA VAL A 59 -19.68 -0.21 -23.32
C VAL A 59 -18.41 0.16 -24.07
N LEU A 60 -18.39 1.36 -24.64
CA LEU A 60 -17.20 1.96 -25.24
C LEU A 60 -16.87 3.21 -24.44
N ALA A 61 -15.74 3.19 -23.75
CA ALA A 61 -15.29 4.33 -22.97
C ALA A 61 -13.95 4.84 -23.50
N ASP A 62 -13.84 6.15 -23.70
CA ASP A 62 -12.56 6.79 -23.92
C ASP A 62 -11.71 6.72 -22.65
N PHE A 63 -10.40 6.55 -22.82
CA PHE A 63 -9.45 6.53 -21.72
C PHE A 63 -9.39 7.89 -21.05
N ASN A 64 -9.33 8.96 -21.83
CA ASN A 64 -9.35 10.33 -21.32
C ASN A 64 -10.79 10.86 -21.35
N LEU A 65 -11.33 11.25 -20.19
CA LEU A 65 -12.68 11.79 -20.07
C LEU A 65 -12.69 13.23 -19.55
N GLY A 66 -11.58 13.95 -19.76
CA GLY A 66 -11.40 15.33 -19.32
C GLY A 66 -11.26 15.43 -17.80
N ASP A 67 -11.91 16.43 -17.22
CA ASP A 67 -11.81 16.70 -15.78
C ASP A 67 -12.60 15.66 -14.96
N GLY A 68 -11.95 15.14 -13.92
CA GLY A 68 -12.54 14.17 -13.00
C GLY A 68 -12.14 12.74 -13.33
N LYS A 69 -13.14 11.86 -13.40
CA LYS A 69 -12.96 10.41 -13.53
C LYS A 69 -12.60 10.01 -14.95
N ASP A 70 -11.46 9.36 -15.12
CA ASP A 70 -11.00 8.85 -16.42
C ASP A 70 -11.67 7.51 -16.80
N GLY A 71 -11.38 7.00 -18.00
CA GLY A 71 -11.93 5.73 -18.48
C GLY A 71 -11.45 4.50 -17.71
N TYR A 72 -10.23 4.56 -17.14
CA TYR A 72 -9.68 3.49 -16.29
C TYR A 72 -10.51 3.37 -15.02
N GLN A 73 -10.67 4.49 -14.31
CA GLN A 73 -11.41 4.60 -13.05
C GLN A 73 -12.90 4.32 -13.24
N LEU A 74 -13.48 4.72 -14.38
CA LEU A 74 -14.83 4.34 -14.76
C LEU A 74 -14.99 2.82 -14.86
N PHE A 75 -14.09 2.14 -15.56
CA PHE A 75 -14.18 0.69 -15.72
C PHE A 75 -13.99 -0.05 -14.39
N GLU A 76 -13.05 0.42 -13.59
CA GLU A 76 -12.81 -0.07 -12.23
C GLU A 76 -14.06 0.09 -11.34
N GLU A 77 -14.67 1.27 -11.31
CA GLU A 77 -15.85 1.53 -10.49
C GLU A 77 -17.09 0.75 -10.98
N LEU A 78 -17.26 0.60 -12.30
CA LEU A 78 -18.31 -0.22 -12.90
C LEU A 78 -18.18 -1.70 -12.50
N LYS A 79 -16.95 -2.24 -12.42
CA LYS A 79 -16.67 -3.59 -11.92
C LYS A 79 -16.95 -3.68 -10.42
N HIS A 80 -16.41 -2.75 -9.63
CA HIS A 80 -16.55 -2.75 -8.18
C HIS A 80 -18.02 -2.70 -7.75
N LYS A 81 -18.82 -1.85 -8.38
CA LYS A 81 -20.27 -1.72 -8.12
C LYS A 81 -21.13 -2.80 -8.79
N LYS A 82 -20.52 -3.82 -9.43
CA LYS A 82 -21.21 -4.90 -10.17
C LYS A 82 -22.25 -4.37 -11.17
N LEU A 83 -21.92 -3.25 -11.84
CA LEU A 83 -22.78 -2.62 -12.84
C LEU A 83 -22.59 -3.21 -14.24
N LEU A 84 -21.52 -3.97 -14.46
CA LEU A 84 -21.28 -4.75 -15.66
C LEU A 84 -21.76 -6.19 -15.44
N ALA A 85 -22.65 -6.65 -16.31
CA ALA A 85 -23.01 -8.06 -16.30
C ALA A 85 -21.83 -8.89 -16.83
N PRO A 86 -21.67 -10.17 -16.44
CA PRO A 86 -20.58 -11.02 -16.90
C PRO A 86 -20.43 -11.06 -18.43
N GLN A 87 -21.55 -10.98 -19.15
CA GLN A 87 -21.65 -10.97 -20.61
C GLN A 87 -21.42 -9.60 -21.28
N THR A 88 -21.38 -8.51 -20.51
CA THR A 88 -21.13 -7.18 -21.04
C THR A 88 -19.72 -7.14 -21.64
N CYS A 89 -19.61 -6.64 -22.88
CA CYS A 89 -18.33 -6.41 -23.53
C CYS A 89 -17.89 -4.96 -23.28
N PHE A 90 -16.80 -4.78 -22.53
CA PHE A 90 -16.24 -3.46 -22.25
C PHE A 90 -15.04 -3.18 -23.15
N PHE A 91 -15.13 -2.11 -23.92
CA PHE A 91 -14.09 -1.64 -24.83
C PHE A 91 -13.53 -0.34 -24.34
N MET A 92 -12.22 -0.30 -24.21
CA MET A 92 -11.55 0.97 -24.01
C MET A 92 -11.06 1.53 -25.34
N ILE A 93 -11.28 2.82 -25.53
CA ILE A 93 -10.83 3.57 -26.69
C ILE A 93 -9.77 4.56 -26.20
N SER A 94 -8.69 4.77 -26.96
CA SER A 94 -7.71 5.80 -26.61
C SER A 94 -7.01 6.34 -27.85
N ALA A 95 -6.56 7.60 -27.77
CA ALA A 95 -5.58 8.16 -28.71
C ALA A 95 -4.13 7.88 -28.26
N GLU A 96 -3.92 7.41 -27.03
CA GLU A 96 -2.61 7.19 -26.43
C GLU A 96 -2.08 5.79 -26.76
N ASN A 97 -0.83 5.72 -27.24
CA ASN A 97 -0.14 4.47 -27.59
C ASN A 97 1.09 4.18 -26.71
N ARG A 98 1.41 5.07 -25.75
CA ARG A 98 2.52 4.88 -24.82
C ARG A 98 2.31 3.63 -23.96
N ARG A 99 3.34 2.79 -23.90
CA ARG A 99 3.35 1.49 -23.20
C ARG A 99 2.84 1.54 -21.74
N PRO A 100 3.21 2.52 -20.89
CA PRO A 100 2.77 2.52 -19.49
C PRO A 100 1.24 2.60 -19.31
N TYR A 101 0.54 3.34 -20.18
CA TYR A 101 -0.92 3.40 -20.16
C TYR A 101 -1.55 2.10 -20.64
N VAL A 102 -0.95 1.48 -21.66
CA VAL A 102 -1.41 0.19 -22.17
C VAL A 102 -1.25 -0.92 -21.12
N HIS A 103 -0.14 -0.96 -20.38
CA HIS A 103 0.07 -2.00 -19.35
C HIS A 103 -0.96 -1.90 -18.22
N GLY A 104 -1.20 -0.71 -17.66
CA GLY A 104 -2.24 -0.54 -16.64
C GLY A 104 -3.62 -0.98 -17.14
N LEU A 105 -3.94 -0.69 -18.41
CA LEU A 105 -5.20 -1.14 -19.03
C LEU A 105 -5.29 -2.65 -19.21
N VAL A 106 -4.20 -3.29 -19.62
CA VAL A 106 -4.15 -4.75 -19.76
C VAL A 106 -4.39 -5.44 -18.42
N GLU A 107 -3.84 -4.91 -17.32
CA GLU A 107 -4.06 -5.43 -15.96
C GLU A 107 -5.53 -5.34 -15.54
N LEU A 108 -6.23 -4.28 -15.94
CA LEU A 108 -7.66 -4.11 -15.67
C LEU A 108 -8.52 -5.07 -16.53
N GLN A 109 -7.92 -5.72 -17.54
CA GLN A 109 -8.51 -6.72 -18.43
C GLN A 109 -9.87 -6.30 -19.03
N PRO A 110 -9.94 -5.21 -19.81
CA PRO A 110 -11.09 -4.95 -20.68
C PRO A 110 -11.18 -6.04 -21.76
N ASP A 111 -12.34 -6.13 -22.42
CA ASP A 111 -12.54 -7.12 -23.48
C ASP A 111 -11.75 -6.80 -24.75
N ASP A 112 -11.51 -5.52 -25.02
CA ASP A 112 -10.59 -5.07 -26.07
C ASP A 112 -10.16 -3.61 -25.85
N PHE A 113 -9.06 -3.24 -26.51
CA PHE A 113 -8.53 -1.89 -26.56
C PHE A 113 -8.42 -1.42 -28.02
N LEU A 114 -8.94 -0.23 -28.29
CA LEU A 114 -9.04 0.36 -29.64
C LEU A 114 -8.26 1.67 -29.69
N LEU A 115 -7.24 1.73 -30.56
CA LEU A 115 -6.54 2.97 -30.87
C LEU A 115 -7.34 3.81 -31.88
N LYS A 116 -7.53 5.10 -31.56
CA LYS A 116 -8.07 6.12 -32.47
C LYS A 116 -7.00 6.48 -33.51
N PRO A 117 -7.35 6.67 -34.80
CA PRO A 117 -8.67 6.48 -35.41
C PRO A 117 -8.94 5.02 -35.80
N PHE A 118 -10.22 4.61 -35.77
CA PHE A 118 -10.68 3.30 -36.23
C PHE A 118 -11.89 3.43 -37.16
N THR A 119 -12.16 2.37 -37.91
CA THR A 119 -13.28 2.31 -38.87
C THR A 119 -14.44 1.50 -38.29
N TYR A 120 -15.66 1.69 -38.82
CA TYR A 120 -16.82 0.90 -38.40
C TYR A 120 -16.60 -0.60 -38.62
N LYS A 121 -15.93 -1.01 -39.71
CA LYS A 121 -15.59 -2.42 -39.97
C LYS A 121 -14.61 -2.98 -38.94
N GLY A 122 -13.60 -2.19 -38.58
CA GLY A 122 -12.65 -2.54 -37.53
C GLY A 122 -13.35 -2.75 -36.20
N LEU A 123 -14.23 -1.81 -35.83
CA LEU A 123 -15.02 -1.88 -34.60
C LEU A 123 -15.95 -3.10 -34.57
N GLU A 124 -16.68 -3.36 -35.67
CA GLU A 124 -17.57 -4.51 -35.81
C GLU A 124 -16.83 -5.85 -35.63
N MET A 125 -15.62 -5.96 -36.19
CA MET A 125 -14.79 -7.15 -36.06
C MET A 125 -14.38 -7.38 -34.60
N ARG A 126 -13.97 -6.31 -33.89
CA ARG A 126 -13.62 -6.40 -32.46
C ARG A 126 -14.82 -6.79 -31.60
N PHE A 127 -15.99 -6.18 -31.84
CA PHE A 127 -17.23 -6.55 -31.17
C PHE A 127 -17.59 -8.02 -31.35
N SER A 128 -17.55 -8.49 -32.60
CA SER A 128 -17.86 -9.88 -32.93
C SER A 128 -16.91 -10.86 -32.23
N ARG A 129 -15.62 -10.50 -32.13
CA ARG A 129 -14.59 -11.31 -31.45
C ARG A 129 -14.80 -11.37 -29.93
N ALA A 130 -14.97 -10.21 -29.28
CA ALA A 130 -15.19 -10.14 -27.84
C ALA A 130 -16.47 -10.88 -27.44
N LEU A 131 -17.55 -10.67 -28.18
CA LEU A 131 -18.82 -11.33 -27.93
C LEU A 131 -18.74 -12.84 -28.13
N ALA A 132 -18.06 -13.32 -29.18
CA ALA A 132 -17.88 -14.76 -29.39
C ALA A 132 -17.17 -15.41 -28.19
N LYS A 133 -16.15 -14.74 -27.63
CA LYS A 133 -15.47 -15.17 -26.42
C LYS A 133 -16.42 -15.20 -25.20
N LYS A 134 -17.19 -14.12 -24.98
CA LYS A 134 -18.17 -14.02 -23.87
C LYS A 134 -19.26 -15.08 -23.95
N VAL A 135 -19.80 -15.35 -25.14
CA VAL A 135 -20.82 -16.38 -25.36
C VAL A 135 -20.26 -17.77 -25.06
N THR A 136 -19.08 -18.07 -25.59
CA THR A 136 -18.43 -19.38 -25.38
C THR A 136 -18.16 -19.64 -23.90
N LEU A 137 -17.78 -18.61 -23.16
CA LEU A 137 -17.36 -18.71 -21.76
C LEU A 137 -18.45 -18.24 -20.80
N ASN A 138 -19.70 -18.10 -21.25
CA ASN A 138 -20.76 -17.47 -20.44
C ASN A 138 -20.95 -18.19 -19.10
N LYS A 139 -21.04 -19.53 -19.12
CA LYS A 139 -21.17 -20.34 -17.90
C LYS A 139 -19.96 -20.19 -16.97
N VAL A 140 -18.76 -20.06 -17.54
CA VAL A 140 -17.52 -19.86 -16.77
C VAL A 140 -17.56 -18.50 -16.08
N TYR A 141 -17.85 -17.42 -16.82
CA TYR A 141 -17.92 -16.07 -16.26
C TYR A 141 -19.02 -15.91 -15.22
N GLN A 142 -20.17 -16.58 -15.42
CA GLN A 142 -21.27 -16.56 -14.47
C GLN A 142 -20.87 -17.26 -13.16
N ALA A 143 -20.30 -18.47 -13.24
CA ALA A 143 -19.83 -19.19 -12.06
C ALA A 143 -18.73 -18.42 -11.30
N ILE A 144 -17.77 -17.80 -12.00
CA ILE A 144 -16.76 -16.93 -11.37
C ILE A 144 -17.41 -15.74 -10.65
N ASN A 145 -18.39 -15.09 -11.28
CA ASN A 145 -19.11 -13.97 -10.69
C ASN A 145 -19.90 -14.37 -9.44
N ASP A 146 -20.43 -15.59 -9.43
CA ASP A 146 -21.17 -16.16 -8.30
C ASP A 146 -20.25 -16.70 -7.19
N GLY A 147 -18.92 -16.68 -7.42
CA GLY A 147 -17.91 -17.16 -6.48
C GLY A 147 -17.75 -18.68 -6.44
N ASP A 148 -18.35 -19.40 -7.39
CA ASP A 148 -18.29 -20.87 -7.49
C ASP A 148 -17.17 -21.30 -8.45
N ASP A 149 -15.96 -21.39 -7.92
CA ASP A 149 -14.77 -21.77 -8.69
C ASP A 149 -14.85 -23.22 -9.21
N ASP A 150 -15.54 -24.12 -8.51
CA ASP A 150 -15.70 -25.52 -8.95
C ASP A 150 -16.65 -25.62 -10.15
N ALA A 151 -17.79 -24.92 -10.11
CA ALA A 151 -18.68 -24.81 -11.27
C ALA A 151 -18.00 -24.13 -12.46
N ALA A 152 -17.13 -23.13 -12.20
CA ALA A 152 -16.36 -22.48 -13.25
C ALA A 152 -15.36 -23.46 -13.92
N ILE A 153 -14.66 -24.28 -13.14
CA ILE A 153 -13.75 -25.32 -13.67
C ILE A 153 -14.53 -26.35 -14.50
N GLU A 154 -15.73 -26.75 -14.06
CA GLU A 154 -16.55 -27.71 -14.80
C GLU A 154 -17.11 -27.12 -16.10
N ALA A 155 -17.50 -25.85 -16.07
CA ALA A 155 -17.85 -25.11 -17.27
C ALA A 155 -16.66 -25.03 -18.25
N CYS A 156 -15.43 -24.82 -17.76
CA CYS A 156 -14.23 -24.88 -18.60
C CYS A 156 -14.04 -26.27 -19.23
N ASN A 157 -14.25 -27.35 -18.47
CA ASN A 157 -14.15 -28.73 -18.99
C ASN A 157 -15.13 -28.96 -20.14
N THR A 158 -16.36 -28.46 -20.00
CA THR A 158 -17.40 -28.53 -21.03
C THR A 158 -16.92 -27.83 -22.31
N VAL A 159 -16.42 -26.59 -22.21
CA VAL A 159 -15.91 -25.84 -23.37
C VAL A 159 -14.73 -26.56 -24.04
N ILE A 160 -13.79 -27.09 -23.25
CA ILE A 160 -12.62 -27.82 -23.79
C ILE A 160 -13.06 -29.05 -24.60
N LYS A 161 -14.13 -29.73 -24.18
CA LYS A 161 -14.64 -30.94 -24.83
C LYS A 161 -15.51 -30.63 -26.05
N GLU A 162 -16.39 -29.64 -25.95
CA GLU A 162 -17.42 -29.36 -26.95
C GLU A 162 -16.98 -28.33 -28.01
N ASP A 163 -16.00 -27.47 -27.69
CA ASP A 163 -15.50 -26.43 -28.59
C ASP A 163 -13.95 -26.41 -28.64
N PRO A 164 -13.34 -27.31 -29.44
CA PRO A 164 -11.89 -27.38 -29.58
C PRO A 164 -11.24 -26.07 -30.09
N ALA A 165 -11.98 -25.22 -30.80
CA ALA A 165 -11.45 -23.96 -31.33
C ALA A 165 -11.20 -22.94 -30.20
N ASN A 166 -11.99 -22.99 -29.13
CA ASN A 166 -11.85 -22.11 -27.97
C ASN A 166 -11.23 -22.79 -26.73
N ALA A 167 -10.86 -24.07 -26.84
CA ALA A 167 -10.30 -24.85 -25.75
C ALA A 167 -9.07 -24.20 -25.07
N LEU A 168 -8.20 -23.50 -25.82
CA LEU A 168 -7.03 -22.83 -25.23
C LEU A 168 -7.41 -21.75 -24.20
N ILE A 169 -8.47 -20.98 -24.46
CA ILE A 169 -8.91 -19.91 -23.55
C ILE A 169 -9.52 -20.51 -22.29
N ALA A 170 -10.31 -21.58 -22.44
CA ALA A 170 -10.88 -22.33 -21.30
C ALA A 170 -9.78 -23.03 -20.47
N LEU A 171 -8.73 -23.56 -21.11
CA LEU A 171 -7.58 -24.15 -20.42
C LEU A 171 -6.82 -23.11 -19.58
N ARG A 172 -6.63 -21.90 -20.12
CA ARG A 172 -6.02 -20.80 -19.37
C ARG A 172 -6.79 -20.49 -18.09
N MET A 173 -8.10 -20.22 -18.21
CA MET A 173 -8.95 -19.90 -17.05
C MET A 173 -9.02 -21.06 -16.05
N LYS A 174 -9.10 -22.31 -16.53
CA LYS A 174 -9.04 -23.48 -15.66
C LYS A 174 -7.74 -23.54 -14.87
N GLY A 175 -6.59 -23.26 -15.49
CA GLY A 175 -5.30 -23.21 -14.81
C GLY A 175 -5.27 -22.13 -13.72
N GLU A 176 -5.72 -20.92 -14.04
CA GLU A 176 -5.81 -19.79 -13.09
C GLU A 176 -6.72 -20.13 -11.89
N LEU A 177 -7.88 -20.76 -12.12
CA LEU A 177 -8.79 -21.23 -11.07
C LEU A 177 -8.19 -22.33 -10.19
N LEU A 178 -7.45 -23.28 -10.79
CA LEU A 178 -6.76 -24.33 -10.01
C LEU A 178 -5.69 -23.75 -9.09
N ILE A 179 -4.95 -22.74 -9.53
CA ILE A 179 -4.01 -22.01 -8.67
C ILE A 179 -4.76 -21.30 -7.53
N LYS A 180 -5.83 -20.58 -7.84
CA LYS A 180 -6.66 -19.89 -6.84
C LYS A 180 -7.22 -20.84 -5.78
N GLN A 181 -7.58 -22.07 -6.15
CA GLN A 181 -8.05 -23.11 -5.24
C GLN A 181 -6.94 -23.80 -4.43
N GLY A 182 -5.68 -23.36 -4.53
CA GLY A 182 -4.57 -24.02 -3.85
C GLY A 182 -4.27 -25.43 -4.38
N LYS A 183 -4.51 -25.70 -5.68
CA LYS A 183 -4.26 -27.00 -6.34
C LYS A 183 -3.11 -26.90 -7.36
N PRO A 184 -1.88 -26.50 -6.95
CA PRO A 184 -0.77 -26.24 -7.87
C PRO A 184 -0.36 -27.47 -8.68
N ASP A 185 -0.40 -28.68 -8.11
CA ASP A 185 -0.05 -29.91 -8.84
C ASP A 185 -0.96 -30.17 -10.05
N LYS A 186 -2.26 -29.88 -9.90
CA LYS A 186 -3.23 -30.04 -10.99
C LYS A 186 -3.03 -28.98 -12.06
N ALA A 187 -2.73 -27.75 -11.65
CA ALA A 187 -2.40 -26.64 -12.55
C ALA A 187 -1.12 -26.94 -13.34
N LEU A 188 -0.05 -27.39 -12.66
CA LEU A 188 1.22 -27.76 -13.28
C LEU A 188 1.06 -28.85 -14.34
N LYS A 189 0.28 -29.91 -14.03
CA LYS A 189 -0.06 -30.95 -15.01
C LYS A 189 -0.81 -30.39 -16.22
N LEU A 190 -1.76 -29.48 -16.00
CA LEU A 190 -2.50 -28.82 -17.08
C LEU A 190 -1.56 -28.01 -17.97
N TYR A 191 -0.74 -27.13 -17.40
CA TYR A 191 0.17 -26.28 -18.17
C TYR A 191 1.21 -27.11 -18.93
N ASN A 192 1.80 -28.14 -18.32
CA ASN A 192 2.70 -29.06 -19.02
C ASN A 192 2.02 -29.76 -20.22
N ASN A 193 0.74 -30.14 -20.10
CA ASN A 193 0.00 -30.74 -21.21
C ASN A 193 -0.30 -29.74 -22.34
N VAL A 194 -0.53 -28.47 -22.01
CA VAL A 194 -0.65 -27.39 -23.01
C VAL A 194 0.68 -27.21 -23.74
N LEU A 195 1.77 -27.07 -22.99
CA LEU A 195 3.11 -26.83 -23.51
C LEU A 195 3.65 -27.97 -24.40
N LYS A 196 3.28 -29.22 -24.11
CA LYS A 196 3.58 -30.38 -24.99
C LYS A 196 2.98 -30.23 -26.40
N LYS A 197 1.85 -29.54 -26.54
CA LYS A 197 1.17 -29.34 -27.82
C LYS A 197 1.57 -28.04 -28.48
N ARG A 198 1.72 -26.97 -27.70
CA ARG A 198 2.03 -25.63 -28.17
C ARG A 198 2.69 -24.82 -27.07
N GLU A 199 3.87 -24.30 -27.36
CA GLU A 199 4.51 -23.30 -26.49
C GLU A 199 3.74 -21.98 -26.58
N VAL A 200 3.21 -21.52 -25.45
CA VAL A 200 2.47 -20.26 -25.31
C VAL A 200 2.84 -19.60 -23.99
N SER A 201 3.10 -18.29 -24.01
CA SER A 201 3.69 -17.57 -22.87
C SER A 201 2.84 -17.64 -21.60
N TRP A 202 1.51 -17.57 -21.71
CA TRP A 202 0.61 -17.70 -20.55
C TRP A 202 0.71 -19.08 -19.87
N ALA A 203 1.04 -20.14 -20.61
CA ALA A 203 1.19 -21.48 -20.03
C ALA A 203 2.57 -21.67 -19.41
N LEU A 204 3.61 -21.04 -19.96
CA LEU A 204 4.93 -20.97 -19.33
C LEU A 204 4.86 -20.21 -17.99
N LEU A 205 4.21 -19.04 -17.99
CA LEU A 205 3.95 -18.28 -16.77
C LEU A 205 3.13 -19.08 -15.76
N GLY A 206 2.03 -19.70 -16.21
CA GLY A 206 1.22 -20.56 -15.35
C GLY A 206 1.99 -21.75 -14.77
N LYS A 207 2.91 -22.36 -15.53
CA LYS A 207 3.83 -23.40 -15.05
C LYS A 207 4.71 -22.84 -13.93
N ALA A 208 5.37 -21.70 -14.15
CA ALA A 208 6.24 -21.05 -13.15
C ALA A 208 5.49 -20.74 -11.85
N ILE A 209 4.29 -20.18 -11.94
CA ILE A 209 3.43 -19.91 -10.79
C ILE A 209 3.05 -21.20 -10.07
N SER A 210 2.71 -22.26 -10.82
CA SER A 210 2.38 -23.56 -10.22
C SER A 210 3.56 -24.17 -9.49
N THR A 211 4.77 -24.07 -10.05
CA THR A 211 6.03 -24.53 -9.45
C THR A 211 6.32 -23.78 -8.14
N LEU A 212 6.19 -22.44 -8.16
CA LEU A 212 6.36 -21.59 -6.98
C LEU A 212 5.37 -21.98 -5.87
N LYS A 213 4.09 -22.11 -6.21
CA LYS A 213 3.04 -22.52 -5.27
C LYS A 213 3.19 -23.96 -4.79
N GLY A 214 3.90 -24.80 -5.54
CA GLY A 214 4.31 -26.14 -5.13
C GLY A 214 5.53 -26.16 -4.20
N GLY A 215 6.18 -25.02 -3.95
CA GLY A 215 7.31 -24.87 -3.03
C GLY A 215 8.69 -25.01 -3.65
N ASP A 216 8.80 -25.30 -4.95
CA ASP A 216 10.10 -25.38 -5.64
C ASP A 216 10.55 -23.98 -6.09
N LEU A 217 11.13 -23.24 -5.16
CA LEU A 217 11.52 -21.84 -5.38
C LEU A 217 12.65 -21.70 -6.41
N VAL A 218 13.52 -22.70 -6.56
CA VAL A 218 14.69 -22.61 -7.45
C VAL A 218 14.25 -22.80 -8.90
N GLU A 219 13.47 -23.84 -9.17
CA GLU A 219 12.95 -24.08 -10.51
C GLU A 219 11.98 -22.97 -10.94
N ALA A 220 11.14 -22.48 -10.01
CA ALA A 220 10.24 -21.37 -10.30
C ALA A 220 10.98 -20.09 -10.67
N GLU A 221 12.06 -19.76 -9.95
CA GLU A 221 12.90 -18.61 -10.25
C GLU A 221 13.53 -18.72 -11.64
N SER A 222 14.14 -19.86 -11.97
CA SER A 222 14.71 -20.10 -13.31
C SER A 222 13.67 -19.89 -14.41
N GLN A 223 12.46 -20.43 -14.23
CA GLN A 223 11.36 -20.28 -15.17
C GLN A 223 10.89 -18.81 -15.29
N LEU A 224 10.86 -18.06 -14.19
CA LEU A 224 10.47 -16.65 -14.20
C LEU A 224 11.53 -15.76 -14.85
N PHE A 225 12.83 -16.03 -14.65
CA PHE A 225 13.90 -15.29 -15.31
C PHE A 225 13.83 -15.43 -16.84
N GLU A 226 13.60 -16.64 -17.36
CA GLU A 226 13.39 -16.85 -18.80
C GLU A 226 12.21 -16.05 -19.36
N LEU A 227 11.19 -15.78 -18.54
CA LEU A 227 10.01 -15.02 -18.92
C LEU A 227 10.23 -13.51 -18.95
N LEU A 228 11.33 -12.99 -18.37
CA LEU A 228 11.70 -11.59 -18.47
C LEU A 228 12.11 -11.19 -19.90
N ASP A 229 12.64 -12.13 -20.67
CA ASP A 229 13.05 -11.88 -22.06
C ASP A 229 11.86 -11.68 -23.01
N ARG A 230 10.64 -12.04 -22.58
CA ARG A 230 9.43 -11.98 -23.39
C ARG A 230 8.59 -10.76 -23.00
N ASP A 231 8.36 -9.86 -23.97
CA ASP A 231 7.62 -8.61 -23.74
C ASP A 231 6.19 -8.82 -23.19
N ASP A 232 5.54 -9.95 -23.50
CA ASP A 232 4.16 -10.27 -23.09
C ASP A 232 4.05 -10.95 -21.71
N THR A 233 5.18 -11.30 -21.07
CA THR A 233 5.20 -11.86 -19.71
C THR A 233 6.13 -11.11 -18.75
N ARG A 234 6.95 -10.18 -19.24
CA ARG A 234 7.97 -9.48 -18.43
C ARG A 234 7.39 -8.83 -17.17
N LEU A 235 6.24 -8.17 -17.29
CA LEU A 235 5.60 -7.49 -16.16
C LEU A 235 5.20 -8.49 -15.07
N GLU A 236 4.47 -9.54 -15.46
CA GLU A 236 4.01 -10.58 -14.54
C GLU A 236 5.19 -11.38 -13.97
N ALA A 237 6.24 -11.61 -14.75
CA ALA A 237 7.45 -12.27 -14.28
C ALA A 237 8.13 -11.46 -13.16
N TYR A 238 8.28 -10.15 -13.30
CA TYR A 238 8.76 -9.29 -12.21
C TYR A 238 7.85 -9.33 -10.97
N ASP A 239 6.52 -9.26 -11.15
CA ASP A 239 5.58 -9.37 -10.02
C ASP A 239 5.74 -10.69 -9.26
N TRP A 240 5.91 -11.81 -9.97
CA TRP A 240 6.08 -13.13 -9.37
C TRP A 240 7.48 -13.36 -8.78
N LEU A 241 8.54 -12.77 -9.37
CA LEU A 241 9.86 -12.75 -8.76
C LEU A 241 9.85 -11.93 -7.46
N GLY A 242 9.11 -10.82 -7.40
CA GLY A 242 8.89 -10.07 -6.16
C GLY A 242 8.25 -10.94 -5.08
N ARG A 243 7.15 -11.63 -5.41
CA ARG A 243 6.47 -12.58 -4.48
C ARG A 243 7.38 -13.72 -4.04
N LEU A 244 8.15 -14.28 -4.96
CA LEU A 244 9.09 -15.37 -4.67
C LEU A 244 10.15 -14.92 -3.66
N ASN A 245 10.71 -13.72 -3.82
CA ASN A 245 11.72 -13.20 -2.90
C ASN A 245 11.14 -12.80 -1.53
N ILE A 246 9.87 -12.35 -1.47
CA ILE A 246 9.15 -12.20 -0.19
C ILE A 246 9.09 -13.53 0.57
N VAL A 247 8.77 -14.64 -0.13
CA VAL A 247 8.76 -15.98 0.47
C VAL A 247 10.15 -16.44 0.92
N ARG A 248 11.21 -15.97 0.27
CA ARG A 248 12.61 -16.21 0.67
C ARG A 248 13.11 -15.27 1.78
N GLU A 249 12.26 -14.37 2.27
CA GLU A 249 12.62 -13.30 3.23
C GLU A 249 13.70 -12.34 2.69
N ASP A 250 13.94 -12.33 1.37
CA ASP A 250 14.85 -11.41 0.69
C ASP A 250 14.07 -10.15 0.26
N THR A 251 13.88 -9.25 1.21
CA THR A 251 13.09 -8.03 1.05
C THR A 251 13.74 -7.03 0.09
N VAL A 252 15.06 -7.07 -0.07
CA VAL A 252 15.81 -6.19 -0.97
C VAL A 252 15.58 -6.60 -2.42
N THR A 253 15.81 -7.87 -2.77
CA THR A 253 15.55 -8.35 -4.13
C THR A 253 14.07 -8.25 -4.47
N ALA A 254 13.17 -8.53 -3.51
CA ALA A 254 11.73 -8.35 -3.72
C ALA A 254 11.37 -6.90 -4.09
N PHE A 255 11.97 -5.93 -3.39
CA PHE A 255 11.77 -4.50 -3.67
C PHE A 255 12.27 -4.12 -5.07
N GLU A 256 13.47 -4.56 -5.45
CA GLU A 256 14.03 -4.31 -6.78
C GLU A 256 13.13 -4.85 -7.91
N MET A 257 12.65 -6.09 -7.78
CA MET A 257 11.77 -6.70 -8.79
C MET A 257 10.45 -5.94 -8.93
N LEU A 258 9.83 -5.54 -7.82
CA LEU A 258 8.59 -4.77 -7.86
C LEU A 258 8.81 -3.34 -8.37
N MET A 259 9.98 -2.75 -8.13
CA MET A 259 10.35 -1.47 -8.72
C MET A 259 10.47 -1.56 -10.25
N GLU A 260 11.07 -2.63 -10.79
CA GLU A 260 11.08 -2.87 -12.25
C GLU A 260 9.67 -3.06 -12.81
N ALA A 261 8.82 -3.84 -12.14
CA ALA A 261 7.40 -3.95 -12.51
C ALA A 261 6.69 -2.59 -12.46
N GLY A 262 6.98 -1.75 -11.47
CA GLY A 262 6.43 -0.41 -11.30
C GLY A 262 6.87 0.59 -12.38
N LYS A 263 8.07 0.41 -12.95
CA LYS A 263 8.52 1.18 -14.12
C LYS A 263 7.71 0.84 -15.38
N ILE A 264 7.30 -0.43 -15.52
CA ILE A 264 6.50 -0.91 -16.66
C ILE A 264 5.02 -0.50 -16.51
N SER A 265 4.42 -0.73 -15.33
CA SER A 265 3.04 -0.36 -15.02
C SER A 265 2.96 0.46 -13.72
N PRO A 266 3.10 1.81 -13.82
CA PRO A 266 3.17 2.69 -12.65
C PRO A 266 1.82 2.99 -12.00
N ARG A 267 0.70 2.83 -12.71
CA ARG A 267 -0.66 3.18 -12.23
C ARG A 267 -1.30 2.12 -11.33
N ASN A 268 -0.70 0.94 -11.22
CA ASN A 268 -1.24 -0.13 -10.39
C ASN A 268 -1.06 0.21 -8.91
N LEU A 269 -2.15 0.60 -8.25
CA LEU A 269 -2.13 1.06 -6.87
C LEU A 269 -1.65 -0.02 -5.91
N PHE A 270 -2.03 -1.28 -6.14
CA PHE A 270 -1.64 -2.39 -5.28
C PHE A 270 -0.13 -2.69 -5.36
N ARG A 271 0.45 -2.58 -6.57
CA ARG A 271 1.91 -2.67 -6.74
C ARG A 271 2.63 -1.50 -6.09
N GLN A 272 2.15 -0.26 -6.27
CA GLN A 272 2.74 0.89 -5.59
C GLN A 272 2.66 0.73 -4.06
N ARG A 273 1.57 0.15 -3.53
CA ARG A 273 1.46 -0.15 -2.10
C ARG A 273 2.47 -1.18 -1.64
N ALA A 274 2.65 -2.26 -2.39
CA ALA A 274 3.66 -3.29 -2.11
C ALA A 274 5.09 -2.72 -2.13
N ILE A 275 5.39 -1.86 -3.12
CA ILE A 275 6.66 -1.12 -3.20
C ILE A 275 6.84 -0.25 -1.96
N ALA A 276 5.82 0.48 -1.53
CA ALA A 276 5.90 1.34 -0.35
C ALA A 276 6.16 0.54 0.93
N ASN A 277 5.45 -0.58 1.14
CA ASN A 277 5.64 -1.44 2.30
C ASN A 277 7.08 -1.99 2.37
N LEU A 278 7.60 -2.50 1.25
CA LEU A 278 8.99 -3.00 1.19
C LEU A 278 10.02 -1.87 1.31
N ALA A 279 9.74 -0.69 0.75
CA ALA A 279 10.62 0.47 0.90
C ALA A 279 10.75 0.86 2.38
N ILE A 280 9.65 0.93 3.12
CA ILE A 280 9.67 1.20 4.57
C ILE A 280 10.46 0.10 5.29
N ALA A 281 10.17 -1.17 5.00
CA ALA A 281 10.85 -2.31 5.61
C ALA A 281 12.37 -2.34 5.36
N ASN A 282 12.82 -1.79 4.22
CA ASN A 282 14.23 -1.70 3.84
C ASN A 282 14.89 -0.36 4.24
N GLY A 283 14.16 0.57 4.87
CA GLY A 283 14.67 1.91 5.22
C GLY A 283 14.77 2.90 4.03
N GLU A 284 14.19 2.56 2.88
CA GLU A 284 14.16 3.39 1.66
C GLU A 284 13.02 4.43 1.71
N THR A 285 13.00 5.25 2.76
CA THR A 285 11.86 6.13 3.09
C THR A 285 11.51 7.11 1.98
N GLU A 286 12.49 7.58 1.21
CA GLU A 286 12.23 8.45 0.06
C GLU A 286 11.42 7.75 -1.04
N GLU A 287 11.70 6.47 -1.31
CA GLU A 287 10.93 5.69 -2.29
C GLU A 287 9.52 5.41 -1.79
N ALA A 288 9.34 5.17 -0.49
CA ALA A 288 8.01 5.06 0.12
C ALA A 288 7.19 6.34 -0.09
N VAL A 289 7.78 7.51 0.14
CA VAL A 289 7.17 8.83 -0.12
C VAL A 289 6.82 8.99 -1.61
N ARG A 290 7.71 8.58 -2.53
CA ARG A 290 7.44 8.60 -3.98
C ARG A 290 6.27 7.68 -4.35
N ALA A 291 6.20 6.48 -3.79
CA ALA A 291 5.14 5.52 -4.04
C ALA A 291 3.77 6.06 -3.56
N TYR A 292 3.66 6.56 -2.33
CA TYR A 292 2.40 7.13 -1.83
C TYR A 292 1.96 8.40 -2.56
N SER A 293 2.90 9.23 -2.99
CA SER A 293 2.59 10.37 -3.88
C SER A 293 1.95 9.92 -5.20
N ARG A 294 2.43 8.81 -5.78
CA ARG A 294 1.80 8.20 -6.97
C ARG A 294 0.43 7.60 -6.65
N ILE A 295 0.30 6.89 -5.53
CA ILE A 295 -0.97 6.30 -5.09
C ILE A 295 -2.05 7.38 -5.01
N LEU A 296 -1.80 8.49 -4.31
CA LEU A 296 -2.78 9.58 -4.19
C LEU A 296 -3.13 10.23 -5.51
N LYS A 297 -2.14 10.41 -6.39
CA LYS A 297 -2.36 10.99 -7.70
C LYS A 297 -3.27 10.09 -8.56
N ASP A 298 -3.03 8.78 -8.56
CA ASP A 298 -3.69 7.84 -9.46
C ASP A 298 -4.99 7.27 -8.88
N SER A 299 -5.15 7.23 -7.55
CA SER A 299 -6.39 6.85 -6.88
C SER A 299 -7.47 7.91 -6.97
N ARG A 300 -7.10 9.15 -7.31
CA ARG A 300 -7.99 10.29 -7.29
C ARG A 300 -9.22 10.11 -8.21
N PHE A 301 -10.44 10.23 -7.69
CA PHE A 301 -11.73 10.02 -8.40
C PHE A 301 -12.05 8.55 -8.71
N SER A 302 -11.23 7.62 -8.23
CA SER A 302 -11.45 6.18 -8.30
C SER A 302 -12.13 5.67 -7.03
N VAL A 303 -12.49 4.38 -7.01
CA VAL A 303 -12.98 3.69 -5.80
C VAL A 303 -11.92 3.57 -4.71
N PHE A 304 -10.65 3.80 -5.06
CA PHE A 304 -9.52 3.75 -4.15
C PHE A 304 -9.11 5.13 -3.62
N ASP A 305 -9.85 6.21 -3.93
CA ASP A 305 -9.68 7.51 -3.26
C ASP A 305 -10.18 7.39 -1.81
N THR A 306 -9.28 7.03 -0.90
CA THR A 306 -9.60 6.70 0.50
C THR A 306 -8.77 7.56 1.45
N PRO A 307 -9.28 7.92 2.64
CA PRO A 307 -8.52 8.67 3.63
C PRO A 307 -7.24 7.93 4.05
N GLU A 308 -7.25 6.60 4.03
CA GLU A 308 -6.10 5.75 4.35
C GLU A 308 -4.88 6.03 3.46
N ASN A 309 -5.08 6.34 2.17
CA ASN A 309 -3.96 6.71 1.30
C ASN A 309 -3.31 8.04 1.69
N TYR A 310 -4.10 9.00 2.20
CA TYR A 310 -3.62 10.30 2.67
C TYR A 310 -2.87 10.16 3.99
N LEU A 311 -3.43 9.38 4.92
CA LEU A 311 -2.82 9.08 6.22
C LEU A 311 -1.49 8.36 6.04
N ASN A 312 -1.43 7.30 5.23
CA ASN A 312 -0.18 6.60 4.96
C ASN A 312 0.87 7.49 4.28
N PHE A 313 0.46 8.41 3.41
CA PHE A 313 1.40 9.37 2.88
C PHE A 313 1.95 10.30 3.96
N ALA A 314 1.11 10.78 4.87
CA ALA A 314 1.53 11.57 6.02
C ALA A 314 2.49 10.79 6.94
N ARG A 315 2.22 9.50 7.20
CA ARG A 315 3.12 8.61 7.97
C ARG A 315 4.51 8.56 7.38
N CYS A 316 4.63 8.30 6.07
CA CYS A 316 5.94 8.25 5.39
C CYS A 316 6.67 9.60 5.40
N LEU A 317 5.94 10.72 5.29
CA LEU A 317 6.53 12.06 5.39
C LEU A 317 7.10 12.34 6.79
N LEU A 318 6.44 11.82 7.83
CA LEU A 318 6.92 11.91 9.21
C LEU A 318 8.12 10.99 9.44
N ASP A 319 8.11 9.77 8.91
CA ASP A 319 9.26 8.86 8.98
C ASP A 319 10.49 9.47 8.30
N LEU A 320 10.32 10.10 7.13
CA LEU A 320 11.40 10.82 6.43
C LEU A 320 11.97 11.99 7.25
N SER A 321 11.18 12.53 8.16
CA SER A 321 11.57 13.70 8.97
C SER A 321 12.54 13.36 10.10
N ASN A 322 12.66 12.09 10.51
CA ASN A 322 13.50 11.68 11.63
C ASN A 322 15.00 11.97 11.40
N ASP A 323 15.48 11.81 10.15
CA ASP A 323 16.88 12.06 9.77
C ASP A 323 17.09 13.39 9.03
N SER A 324 16.06 14.25 9.02
CA SER A 324 16.04 15.49 8.25
C SER A 324 16.51 16.71 9.04
N ASN A 325 16.99 17.73 8.32
CA ASN A 325 17.26 19.04 8.93
C ASN A 325 15.97 19.81 9.24
N LYS A 326 16.05 20.84 10.09
CA LYS A 326 14.89 21.64 10.53
C LYS A 326 14.05 22.24 9.38
N LEU A 327 14.67 22.61 8.27
CA LEU A 327 13.97 23.18 7.12
C LEU A 327 13.12 22.12 6.41
N GLU A 328 13.69 20.94 6.20
CA GLU A 328 12.96 19.82 5.58
C GLU A 328 11.83 19.33 6.49
N ILE A 329 12.06 19.22 7.80
CA ILE A 329 11.00 18.88 8.78
C ILE A 329 9.81 19.84 8.64
N ALA A 330 10.06 21.16 8.56
CA ALA A 330 8.99 22.15 8.40
C ALA A 330 8.20 21.99 7.08
N LYS A 331 8.88 21.63 5.98
CA LYS A 331 8.23 21.34 4.70
C LYS A 331 7.33 20.10 4.79
N GLN A 332 7.82 19.02 5.40
CA GLN A 332 7.02 17.80 5.55
C GLN A 332 5.81 18.01 6.46
N ILE A 333 5.97 18.72 7.58
CA ILE A 333 4.84 19.09 8.47
C ILE A 333 3.77 19.89 7.71
N THR A 334 4.19 20.82 6.85
CA THR A 334 3.26 21.62 6.04
C THR A 334 2.46 20.72 5.10
N LYS A 335 3.13 19.80 4.40
CA LYS A 335 2.46 18.82 3.52
C LYS A 335 1.50 17.91 4.31
N CYS A 336 1.91 17.36 5.45
CA CYS A 336 1.01 16.56 6.30
C CYS A 336 -0.24 17.35 6.68
N THR A 337 -0.08 18.62 7.07
CA THR A 337 -1.21 19.49 7.41
C THR A 337 -2.15 19.70 6.23
N ASP A 338 -1.62 19.84 5.01
CA ASP A 338 -2.44 19.99 3.81
C ASP A 338 -3.16 18.68 3.43
N LEU A 339 -2.53 17.52 3.65
CA LEU A 339 -3.18 16.21 3.48
C LEU A 339 -4.36 16.04 4.43
N LEU A 340 -4.20 16.39 5.71
CA LEU A 340 -5.29 16.32 6.70
C LEU A 340 -6.46 17.25 6.32
N LYS A 341 -6.19 18.48 5.86
CA LYS A 341 -7.24 19.37 5.34
C LYS A 341 -7.95 18.81 4.12
N ASP A 342 -7.24 18.06 3.28
CA ASP A 342 -7.84 17.40 2.13
C ASP A 342 -8.73 16.23 2.56
N ILE A 343 -8.40 15.53 3.64
CA ILE A 343 -9.28 14.52 4.24
C ILE A 343 -10.59 15.18 4.70
N ASP A 344 -10.51 16.24 5.51
CA ASP A 344 -11.68 16.98 6.03
C ASP A 344 -12.64 17.45 4.94
N LYS A 345 -12.11 17.86 3.78
CA LYS A 345 -12.92 18.37 2.66
C LYS A 345 -13.62 17.28 1.87
N ARG A 346 -13.11 16.04 1.93
CA ARG A 346 -13.44 14.98 0.95
C ARG A 346 -14.14 13.79 1.56
N PHE A 347 -13.78 13.48 2.80
CA PHE A 347 -14.24 12.30 3.50
C PHE A 347 -14.98 12.71 4.77
N TYR A 348 -15.68 11.74 5.35
CA TYR A 348 -16.28 11.91 6.66
C TYR A 348 -15.17 11.84 7.72
N SER A 349 -14.74 13.00 8.24
CA SER A 349 -13.53 13.10 9.07
C SER A 349 -13.61 12.37 10.41
N GLU A 350 -14.81 12.22 10.99
CA GLU A 350 -14.98 11.52 12.27
C GLU A 350 -14.56 10.05 12.20
N ALA A 351 -14.65 9.40 11.03
CA ALA A 351 -14.25 8.01 10.85
C ALA A 351 -12.72 7.79 10.94
N VAL A 352 -11.92 8.85 10.81
CA VAL A 352 -10.45 8.77 10.85
C VAL A 352 -9.84 9.64 11.95
N ARG A 353 -10.67 10.04 12.93
CA ARG A 353 -10.28 11.02 13.95
C ARG A 353 -9.14 10.51 14.83
N ALA A 354 -9.17 9.22 15.19
CA ALA A 354 -8.11 8.60 15.98
C ALA A 354 -6.75 8.71 15.28
N GLN A 355 -6.71 8.43 13.97
CA GLN A 355 -5.53 8.46 13.12
C GLN A 355 -4.98 9.89 12.96
N GLU A 356 -5.86 10.88 12.75
CA GLU A 356 -5.46 12.30 12.70
C GLU A 356 -4.78 12.75 13.99
N CYS A 357 -5.32 12.34 15.15
CA CYS A 357 -4.73 12.62 16.46
C CYS A 357 -3.32 12.01 16.59
N VAL A 358 -3.09 10.80 16.09
CA VAL A 358 -1.73 10.19 16.07
C VAL A 358 -0.78 11.00 15.18
N ILE A 359 -1.19 11.38 13.97
CA ILE A 359 -0.38 12.22 13.07
C ILE A 359 -0.04 13.56 13.74
N HIS A 360 -1.02 14.20 14.38
CA HIS A 360 -0.79 15.43 15.14
C HIS A 360 0.17 15.22 16.30
N ALA A 361 0.07 14.12 17.05
CA ALA A 361 1.01 13.79 18.11
C ALA A 361 2.44 13.68 17.58
N ARG A 362 2.66 12.94 16.49
CA ARG A 362 3.97 12.79 15.85
C ARG A 362 4.53 14.13 15.33
N ILE A 363 3.69 15.00 14.78
CA ILE A 363 4.09 16.37 14.42
C ILE A 363 4.56 17.15 15.65
N GLN A 364 3.89 17.02 16.79
CA GLN A 364 4.30 17.72 18.02
C GLN A 364 5.60 17.15 18.59
N VAL A 365 5.84 15.84 18.50
CA VAL A 365 7.14 15.23 18.82
C VAL A 365 8.26 15.87 18.00
N LEU A 366 8.09 16.00 16.68
CA LEU A 366 9.09 16.65 15.80
C LEU A 366 9.32 18.14 16.15
N LYS A 367 8.32 18.81 16.74
CA LYS A 367 8.43 20.19 17.23
C LYS A 367 9.03 20.29 18.64
N GLY A 368 9.16 19.18 19.35
CA GLY A 368 9.60 19.13 20.75
C GLY A 368 8.50 19.35 21.78
N ASN A 369 7.22 19.39 21.38
CA ASN A 369 6.08 19.70 22.24
C ASN A 369 5.41 18.42 22.80
N MET A 370 6.00 17.84 23.84
CA MET A 370 5.63 16.49 24.31
C MET A 370 4.29 16.42 25.05
N GLU A 371 3.94 17.42 25.85
CA GLU A 371 2.64 17.47 26.54
C GLU A 371 1.48 17.43 25.54
N THR A 372 1.58 18.24 24.47
CA THR A 372 0.59 18.25 23.41
C THR A 372 0.60 16.94 22.62
N ALA A 373 1.77 16.32 22.43
CA ALA A 373 1.85 15.01 21.80
C ALA A 373 1.11 13.93 22.62
N ARG A 374 1.34 13.87 23.93
CA ARG A 374 0.66 12.92 24.84
C ARG A 374 -0.85 13.16 24.89
N SER A 375 -1.28 14.41 25.02
CA SER A 375 -2.71 14.77 25.01
C SER A 375 -3.40 14.37 23.70
N ASN A 376 -2.74 14.51 22.55
CA ASN A 376 -3.28 14.01 21.28
C ASN A 376 -3.39 12.48 21.24
N LEU A 377 -2.45 11.75 21.84
CA LEU A 377 -2.53 10.28 21.92
C LEU A 377 -3.66 9.81 22.86
N GLU A 378 -3.84 10.46 24.00
CA GLU A 378 -4.98 10.21 24.89
C GLU A 378 -6.31 10.53 24.21
N GLU A 379 -6.36 11.58 23.40
CA GLU A 379 -7.55 11.87 22.59
C GLU A 379 -7.78 10.81 21.52
N SER A 380 -6.73 10.34 20.86
CA SER A 380 -6.80 9.26 19.87
C SER A 380 -7.47 8.01 20.43
N GLU A 381 -7.12 7.58 21.64
CA GLU A 381 -7.68 6.40 22.30
C GLU A 381 -9.20 6.45 22.54
N LYS A 382 -9.76 7.65 22.69
CA LYS A 382 -11.22 7.80 22.86
C LYS A 382 -11.99 7.48 21.59
N HIS A 383 -11.31 7.48 20.45
CA HIS A 383 -11.87 7.24 19.12
C HIS A 383 -11.38 5.92 18.52
N ASP A 384 -10.77 5.04 19.31
CA ASP A 384 -10.25 3.75 18.84
C ASP A 384 -11.35 2.87 18.26
N SER A 385 -11.00 2.16 17.18
CA SER A 385 -11.92 1.28 16.49
C SER A 385 -11.35 -0.14 16.42
N PRO A 386 -12.17 -1.18 16.62
CA PRO A 386 -11.74 -2.56 16.39
C PRO A 386 -11.35 -2.83 14.93
N TYR A 387 -11.73 -1.94 14.00
CA TYR A 387 -11.43 -2.03 12.58
C TYR A 387 -10.21 -1.20 12.15
N ASP A 388 -9.46 -0.63 13.09
CA ASP A 388 -8.23 0.12 12.79
C ASP A 388 -7.23 -0.75 12.02
N SER A 389 -6.64 -0.14 11.00
CA SER A 389 -5.74 -0.83 10.09
C SER A 389 -4.41 -1.18 10.77
N VAL A 390 -3.64 -2.09 10.17
CA VAL A 390 -2.29 -2.41 10.64
C VAL A 390 -1.41 -1.15 10.63
N ASP A 391 -1.53 -0.32 9.59
CA ASP A 391 -0.76 0.92 9.49
C ASP A 391 -1.12 1.91 10.62
N ASP A 392 -2.40 1.97 11.00
CA ASP A 392 -2.87 2.80 12.12
C ASP A 392 -2.23 2.35 13.44
N ARG A 393 -2.26 1.04 13.70
CA ARG A 393 -1.68 0.44 14.92
C ARG A 393 -0.16 0.63 14.97
N LEU A 394 0.54 0.40 13.85
CA LEU A 394 1.98 0.64 13.74
C LEU A 394 2.34 2.11 14.01
N ASP A 395 1.61 3.04 13.40
CA ASP A 395 1.83 4.48 13.58
C ASP A 395 1.58 4.92 15.04
N LYS A 396 0.52 4.39 15.65
CA LYS A 396 0.20 4.63 17.06
C LYS A 396 1.27 4.08 17.99
N ALA A 397 1.77 2.86 17.74
CA ALA A 397 2.88 2.27 18.51
C ALA A 397 4.15 3.11 18.42
N LYS A 398 4.52 3.59 17.22
CA LYS A 398 5.66 4.51 17.00
C LYS A 398 5.48 5.84 17.75
N ALA A 399 4.26 6.37 17.80
CA ALA A 399 3.97 7.62 18.51
C ALA A 399 4.06 7.47 20.04
N TYR A 400 3.55 6.37 20.62
CA TYR A 400 3.73 6.09 22.04
C TYR A 400 5.19 5.83 22.42
N PHE A 401 5.93 5.11 21.58
CA PHE A 401 7.36 4.92 21.76
C PHE A 401 8.08 6.29 21.84
N SER A 402 7.81 7.15 20.86
CA SER A 402 8.43 8.48 20.74
C SER A 402 8.09 9.43 21.90
N THR A 403 6.91 9.28 22.50
CA THR A 403 6.47 10.07 23.68
C THR A 403 6.90 9.50 25.02
N GLY A 404 7.56 8.32 25.01
CA GLY A 404 8.14 7.66 26.18
C GLY A 404 7.25 6.62 26.86
N ASN A 405 6.04 6.35 26.36
CA ASN A 405 5.12 5.35 26.91
C ASN A 405 5.37 3.97 26.28
N LEU A 406 6.42 3.30 26.74
CA LEU A 406 6.84 1.98 26.24
C LEU A 406 5.78 0.90 26.44
N SER A 407 5.15 0.85 27.61
CA SER A 407 4.17 -0.20 27.92
C SER A 407 3.03 -0.20 26.91
N ARG A 408 2.54 0.98 26.53
CA ARG A 408 1.47 1.09 25.55
C ARG A 408 1.94 0.80 24.13
N SER A 409 3.16 1.21 23.79
CA SER A 409 3.79 0.83 22.52
C SER A 409 3.89 -0.69 22.39
N ASP A 410 4.43 -1.36 23.41
CA ASP A 410 4.61 -2.82 23.46
C ASP A 410 3.26 -3.56 23.33
N GLU A 411 2.25 -3.13 24.09
CA GLU A 411 0.90 -3.71 24.03
C GLU A 411 0.32 -3.66 22.61
N ILE A 412 0.45 -2.51 21.93
CA ILE A 412 -0.04 -2.38 20.55
C ILE A 412 0.75 -3.28 19.61
N MET A 413 2.09 -3.33 19.75
CA MET A 413 2.95 -4.17 18.90
C MET A 413 2.60 -5.66 19.03
N GLU A 414 2.24 -6.13 20.23
CA GLU A 414 1.79 -7.51 20.46
C GLU A 414 0.49 -7.84 19.72
N THR A 415 -0.39 -6.86 19.47
CA THR A 415 -1.65 -7.07 18.73
C THR A 415 -1.51 -7.15 17.20
N LEU A 416 -0.32 -6.92 16.65
CA LEU A 416 -0.10 -6.81 15.20
C LEU A 416 -0.04 -8.16 14.46
N ASP A 417 0.04 -9.29 15.15
CA ASP A 417 0.17 -10.61 14.51
C ASP A 417 -1.12 -11.10 13.83
N GLU A 418 -2.24 -10.41 14.04
CA GLU A 418 -3.54 -10.74 13.45
C GLU A 418 -3.72 -10.10 12.06
N VAL A 419 -2.77 -10.29 11.13
CA VAL A 419 -3.00 -9.90 9.73
C VAL A 419 -3.80 -11.00 9.03
N SER A 420 -4.84 -10.59 8.31
CA SER A 420 -5.62 -11.47 7.44
C SER A 420 -4.69 -12.26 6.51
N ASN A 421 -4.71 -13.60 6.62
CA ASN A 421 -3.97 -14.57 5.79
C ASN A 421 -4.51 -14.66 4.35
N ASN A 422 -4.64 -13.52 3.66
CA ASN A 422 -5.00 -13.50 2.25
C ASN A 422 -3.74 -13.79 1.43
N ASP A 423 -3.88 -14.71 0.46
CA ASP A 423 -2.81 -15.05 -0.49
C ASP A 423 -2.67 -13.96 -1.59
N ASP A 424 -2.37 -12.73 -1.15
CA ASP A 424 -2.18 -11.57 -2.00
C ASP A 424 -0.87 -10.83 -1.67
N LEU A 425 -0.43 -9.97 -2.59
CA LEU A 425 0.87 -9.30 -2.49
C LEU A 425 0.91 -8.29 -1.33
N ILE A 426 -0.20 -7.61 -1.07
CA ILE A 426 -0.26 -6.57 -0.05
C ILE A 426 -0.19 -7.21 1.31
N SER A 427 -1.01 -8.22 1.57
CA SER A 427 -0.98 -8.97 2.83
C SER A 427 0.43 -9.52 3.11
N ALA A 428 1.10 -10.07 2.08
CA ALA A 428 2.46 -10.57 2.22
C ALA A 428 3.49 -9.46 2.54
N THR A 429 3.46 -8.33 1.83
CA THR A 429 4.38 -7.20 2.11
C THR A 429 4.07 -6.48 3.42
N LEU A 430 2.80 -6.47 3.85
CA LEU A 430 2.40 -5.92 5.14
C LEU A 430 2.93 -6.79 6.28
N GLN A 431 2.91 -8.12 6.14
CA GLN A 431 3.54 -9.01 7.10
C GLN A 431 5.06 -8.78 7.19
N VAL A 432 5.72 -8.58 6.05
CA VAL A 432 7.16 -8.21 6.01
C VAL A 432 7.39 -6.92 6.81
N LEU A 433 6.56 -5.89 6.59
CA LEU A 433 6.66 -4.62 7.30
C LEU A 433 6.49 -4.82 8.82
N ILE A 434 5.47 -5.56 9.26
CA ILE A 434 5.24 -5.85 10.68
C ILE A 434 6.44 -6.57 11.31
N ASN A 435 6.94 -7.61 10.64
CA ASN A 435 8.08 -8.37 11.15
C ASN A 435 9.31 -7.48 11.30
N LYS A 436 9.60 -6.64 10.29
CA LYS A 436 10.74 -5.71 10.34
C LYS A 436 10.60 -4.62 11.39
N GLU A 437 9.41 -4.07 11.57
CA GLU A 437 9.13 -3.09 12.62
C GLU A 437 9.25 -3.72 14.02
N LYS A 438 8.78 -4.96 14.21
CA LYS A 438 8.96 -5.71 15.46
C LYS A 438 10.43 -6.00 15.77
N GLU A 439 11.18 -6.49 14.79
CA GLU A 439 12.62 -6.72 14.91
C GLU A 439 13.36 -5.44 15.30
N SER A 440 13.14 -4.35 14.56
CA SER A 440 13.74 -3.04 14.83
C SER A 440 13.37 -2.50 16.21
N HIS A 441 12.10 -2.64 16.60
CA HIS A 441 11.61 -2.20 17.91
C HIS A 441 12.25 -2.97 19.06
N GLU A 442 12.36 -4.29 18.98
CA GLU A 442 12.99 -5.12 20.01
C GLU A 442 14.52 -4.91 20.05
N GLU A 443 15.19 -4.77 18.89
CA GLU A 443 16.63 -4.44 18.83
C GLU A 443 16.93 -3.10 19.52
N LEU A 444 16.13 -2.07 19.23
CA LEU A 444 16.27 -0.75 19.85
C LEU A 444 16.03 -0.83 21.36
N ARG A 445 15.03 -1.61 21.80
CA ARG A 445 14.72 -1.83 23.21
C ARG A 445 15.87 -2.52 23.95
N GLU A 446 16.42 -3.58 23.37
CA GLU A 446 17.57 -4.29 23.95
C GLU A 446 18.82 -3.41 23.98
N ARG A 447 19.04 -2.59 22.95
CA ARG A 447 20.12 -1.60 22.94
C ARG A 447 19.99 -0.60 24.09
N ILE A 448 18.80 -0.05 24.31
CA ILE A 448 18.53 0.89 25.40
C ILE A 448 18.72 0.21 26.77
N ARG A 449 18.23 -1.03 26.94
CA ARG A 449 18.42 -1.81 28.17
C ARG A 449 19.90 -2.07 28.45
N ALA A 450 20.66 -2.48 27.45
CA ALA A 450 22.09 -2.74 27.58
C ALA A 450 22.86 -1.48 28.02
N LEU A 451 22.64 -0.35 27.34
CA LEU A 451 23.25 0.94 27.68
C LEU A 451 22.88 1.39 29.10
N ASN A 452 21.61 1.23 29.49
CA ASN A 452 21.17 1.60 30.83
C ASN A 452 21.80 0.72 31.92
N ASN A 453 21.89 -0.60 31.69
CA ASN A 453 22.53 -1.53 32.64
C ASN A 453 24.04 -1.28 32.77
N GLU A 454 24.72 -1.02 31.64
CA GLU A 454 26.13 -0.64 31.63
C GLU A 454 26.35 0.68 32.39
N GLY A 455 25.53 1.70 32.10
CA GLY A 455 25.56 2.99 32.79
C GLY A 455 25.36 2.86 34.30
N LEU A 456 24.43 2.00 34.75
CA LEU A 456 24.22 1.71 36.17
C LEU A 456 25.41 0.97 36.80
N GLY A 457 26.01 0.02 36.10
CA GLY A 457 27.20 -0.69 36.57
C GLY A 457 28.42 0.23 36.73
N LEU A 458 28.63 1.16 35.80
CA LEU A 458 29.66 2.19 35.88
C LEU A 458 29.39 3.17 37.02
N TYR A 459 28.13 3.57 37.21
CA TYR A 459 27.72 4.42 38.32
C TYR A 459 28.06 3.78 39.68
N GLN A 460 27.77 2.49 39.85
CA GLN A 460 28.08 1.74 41.07
C GLN A 460 29.60 1.65 41.35
N LYS A 461 30.42 1.63 40.29
CA LYS A 461 31.89 1.65 40.38
C LYS A 461 32.46 3.07 40.56
N ALA A 462 31.62 4.09 40.77
CA ALA A 462 32.00 5.51 40.83
C ALA A 462 32.70 6.05 39.56
N MET A 463 32.50 5.38 38.41
CA MET A 463 32.99 5.81 37.10
C MET A 463 31.95 6.74 36.44
N TYR A 464 31.71 7.89 37.07
CA TYR A 464 30.60 8.77 36.71
C TYR A 464 30.69 9.37 35.28
N PRO A 465 31.85 9.81 34.77
CA PRO A 465 31.93 10.33 33.40
C PRO A 465 31.51 9.29 32.35
N GLN A 466 32.00 8.05 32.46
CA GLN A 466 31.62 6.96 31.55
C GLN A 466 30.14 6.56 31.72
N SER A 467 29.63 6.60 32.96
CA SER A 467 28.21 6.38 33.23
C SER A 467 27.32 7.41 32.52
N VAL A 468 27.73 8.69 32.53
CA VAL A 468 27.04 9.77 31.79
C VAL A 468 27.05 9.49 30.29
N GLU A 469 28.15 9.01 29.71
CA GLU A 469 28.22 8.68 28.28
C GLU A 469 27.17 7.62 27.89
N CYS A 470 27.09 6.51 28.64
CA CYS A 470 26.08 5.47 28.40
C CYS A 470 24.64 6.00 28.55
N PHE A 471 24.37 6.81 29.58
CA PHE A 471 23.03 7.37 29.79
C PHE A 471 22.66 8.44 28.77
N VAL A 472 23.62 9.23 28.29
CA VAL A 472 23.40 10.17 27.18
C VAL A 472 23.00 9.41 25.94
N GLU A 473 23.71 8.33 25.59
CA GLU A 473 23.39 7.51 24.43
C GLU A 473 21.99 6.88 24.56
N ALA A 474 21.69 6.25 25.71
CA ALA A 474 20.36 5.68 25.98
C ALA A 474 19.24 6.74 25.91
N TYR A 475 19.46 7.91 26.50
CA TYR A 475 18.50 9.02 26.50
C TYR A 475 18.30 9.62 25.10
N GLN A 476 19.30 9.58 24.22
CA GLN A 476 19.11 10.07 22.84
C GLN A 476 18.15 9.20 22.03
N TYR A 477 18.12 7.90 22.28
CA TYR A 477 17.12 7.01 21.66
C TYR A 477 15.71 7.26 22.21
N MET A 478 15.61 7.66 23.49
CA MET A 478 14.33 7.87 24.17
C MET A 478 14.36 9.11 25.09
N PRO A 479 14.33 10.31 24.51
CA PRO A 479 14.52 11.56 25.25
C PRO A 479 13.34 11.90 26.18
N ASN A 480 12.23 11.17 26.11
CA ASN A 480 11.05 11.42 26.94
C ASN A 480 10.82 10.36 28.02
N ASN A 481 11.79 9.47 28.23
CA ASN A 481 11.68 8.45 29.26
C ASN A 481 12.18 8.98 30.60
N ALA A 482 11.26 9.13 31.55
CA ALA A 482 11.56 9.68 32.87
C ALA A 482 12.59 8.86 33.67
N SER A 483 12.64 7.54 33.47
CA SER A 483 13.62 6.69 34.15
C SER A 483 15.04 6.87 33.60
N LEU A 484 15.19 6.98 32.28
CA LEU A 484 16.48 7.29 31.63
C LEU A 484 16.92 8.72 31.96
N ALA A 485 15.99 9.68 31.93
CA ALA A 485 16.23 11.06 32.33
C ALA A 485 16.77 11.15 33.77
N LEU A 486 16.13 10.44 34.70
CA LEU A 486 16.54 10.41 36.11
C LEU A 486 17.94 9.79 36.28
N ASN A 487 18.23 8.68 35.59
CA ASN A 487 19.55 8.05 35.63
C ASN A 487 20.64 8.98 35.09
N LEU A 488 20.38 9.64 33.96
CA LEU A 488 21.30 10.61 33.35
C LEU A 488 21.56 11.79 34.27
N VAL A 489 20.50 12.43 34.77
CA VAL A 489 20.62 13.57 35.68
C VAL A 489 21.36 13.20 36.96
N GLN A 490 21.02 12.06 37.56
CA GLN A 490 21.71 11.56 38.76
C GLN A 490 23.21 11.33 38.52
N ALA A 491 23.61 10.86 37.34
CA ALA A 491 25.02 10.70 36.96
C ALA A 491 25.71 12.05 36.74
N ILE A 492 25.07 12.99 36.04
CA ILE A 492 25.59 14.36 35.83
C ILE A 492 25.86 15.05 37.17
N THR A 493 24.93 14.92 38.12
CA THR A 493 25.07 15.53 39.44
C THR A 493 26.31 15.01 40.18
N LYS A 494 26.66 13.73 40.03
CA LYS A 494 27.90 13.15 40.61
C LYS A 494 29.17 13.59 39.91
N VAL A 495 29.12 13.90 38.61
CA VAL A 495 30.25 14.53 37.90
C VAL A 495 30.45 15.98 38.36
N GLY A 496 29.38 16.69 38.69
CA GLY A 496 29.43 18.06 39.23
C GLY A 496 29.83 19.13 38.21
N THR A 497 29.99 18.77 36.93
CA THR A 497 30.25 19.70 35.82
C THR A 497 29.62 19.18 34.52
N PHE A 498 29.48 20.04 33.51
CA PHE A 498 29.04 19.66 32.17
C PHE A 498 30.21 19.33 31.21
N LEU A 499 31.41 19.11 31.74
CA LEU A 499 32.60 18.76 30.97
C LEU A 499 32.65 17.24 30.76
N THR A 500 32.02 16.76 29.70
CA THR A 500 32.10 15.35 29.28
C THR A 500 32.95 15.20 28.02
N GLN A 501 33.45 14.00 27.73
CA GLN A 501 34.12 13.76 26.46
C GLN A 501 33.09 13.79 25.32
N GLY A 502 33.34 14.58 24.28
CA GLY A 502 32.56 14.54 23.02
C GLY A 502 31.33 15.44 22.89
N LYS A 503 30.84 16.13 23.94
CA LYS A 503 29.73 17.12 23.82
C LYS A 503 30.08 18.47 24.43
N ASN A 504 29.52 19.54 23.86
CA ASN A 504 29.76 20.89 24.36
C ASN A 504 29.02 21.09 25.71
N PRO A 505 29.64 21.74 26.72
CA PRO A 505 28.97 22.06 27.99
C PRO A 505 27.59 22.73 27.85
N LYS A 506 27.37 23.54 26.81
CA LYS A 506 26.06 24.15 26.55
C LYS A 506 25.00 23.10 26.17
N GLU A 507 25.37 22.11 25.38
CA GLU A 507 24.47 21.04 24.93
C GLU A 507 24.13 20.10 26.10
N MET A 508 25.13 19.76 26.91
CA MET A 508 24.93 18.96 28.13
C MET A 508 24.04 19.68 29.15
N LYS A 509 24.22 21.00 29.32
CA LYS A 509 23.33 21.81 30.16
C LYS A 509 21.89 21.77 29.64
N ALA A 510 21.68 22.01 28.34
CA ALA A 510 20.34 21.97 27.73
C ALA A 510 19.69 20.59 27.83
N MET A 511 20.46 19.51 27.63
CA MET A 511 19.98 18.14 27.80
C MET A 511 19.56 17.86 29.24
N CYS A 512 20.36 18.30 30.21
CA CYS A 512 20.03 18.16 31.64
C CYS A 512 18.75 18.93 32.01
N GLN A 513 18.57 20.16 31.50
CA GLN A 513 17.32 20.92 31.65
C GLN A 513 16.12 20.16 31.09
N ASN A 514 16.25 19.62 29.87
CA ASN A 514 15.19 18.81 29.26
C ASN A 514 14.87 17.57 30.09
N CYS A 515 15.88 16.88 30.64
CA CYS A 515 15.66 15.73 31.51
C CYS A 515 14.85 16.13 32.75
N VAL A 516 15.16 17.27 33.38
CA VAL A 516 14.39 17.79 34.51
C VAL A 516 12.93 18.03 34.12
N THR A 517 12.68 18.71 33.00
CA THR A 517 11.32 18.91 32.48
C THR A 517 10.59 17.58 32.28
N VAL A 518 11.25 16.60 31.67
CA VAL A 518 10.66 15.26 31.44
C VAL A 518 10.32 14.56 32.76
N ILE A 519 11.20 14.62 33.76
CA ILE A 519 10.99 14.02 35.08
C ILE A 519 9.80 14.66 35.79
N GLU A 520 9.72 16.00 35.79
CA GLU A 520 8.66 16.76 36.49
C GLU A 520 7.29 16.63 35.81
N GLN A 521 7.26 16.38 34.50
CA GLN A 521 6.04 16.15 33.71
C GLN A 521 5.61 14.68 33.62
N SER A 522 6.28 13.77 34.33
CA SER A 522 5.99 12.33 34.26
C SER A 522 5.54 11.77 35.60
N ASP A 523 4.64 10.79 35.55
CA ASP A 523 4.24 10.02 36.74
C ASP A 523 5.36 9.05 37.13
N LEU A 524 6.24 9.49 38.03
CA LEU A 524 7.30 8.67 38.59
C LEU A 524 6.78 7.72 39.66
N SER A 525 7.37 6.52 39.74
CA SER A 525 7.18 5.65 40.91
C SER A 525 7.67 6.34 42.19
N GLU A 526 7.10 5.97 43.35
CA GLU A 526 7.51 6.55 44.64
C GLU A 526 9.02 6.49 44.88
N ASN A 527 9.67 5.40 44.46
CA ASN A 527 11.11 5.24 44.56
C ASN A 527 11.88 6.22 43.68
N ASN A 528 11.43 6.46 42.44
CA ASN A 528 12.05 7.42 41.55
C ASN A 528 11.81 8.87 42.00
N MET A 529 10.63 9.18 42.55
CA MET A 529 10.37 10.48 43.19
C MET A 529 11.33 10.75 44.34
N ARG A 530 11.54 9.77 45.24
CA ARG A 530 12.51 9.92 46.34
C ARG A 530 13.93 10.15 45.84
N ARG A 531 14.35 9.40 44.81
CA ARG A 531 15.67 9.58 44.17
C ARG A 531 15.82 10.99 43.58
N TYR A 532 14.80 11.49 42.90
CA TYR A 532 14.82 12.82 42.31
C TYR A 532 14.89 13.93 43.38
N HIS A 533 14.08 13.84 44.43
CA HIS A 533 14.15 14.80 45.55
C HIS A 533 15.51 14.82 46.23
N ALA A 534 16.15 13.66 46.40
CA ALA A 534 17.48 13.55 47.02
C ALA A 534 18.59 14.28 46.23
N ILE A 535 18.43 14.47 44.92
CA ILE A 535 19.40 15.15 44.06
C ILE A 535 18.98 16.57 43.66
N LYS A 536 17.78 17.03 44.04
CA LYS A 536 17.20 18.32 43.60
C LYS A 536 18.06 19.52 44.04
N GLU A 537 18.62 19.51 45.25
CA GLU A 537 19.49 20.59 45.74
C GLU A 537 20.80 20.69 44.95
N GLU A 538 21.45 19.54 44.70
CA GLU A 538 22.69 19.47 43.92
C GLU A 538 22.45 19.90 42.45
N LEU A 539 21.29 19.53 41.88
CA LEU A 539 20.81 19.99 40.57
C LEU A 539 20.60 21.50 40.50
N VAL A 540 19.96 22.09 41.51
CA VAL A 540 19.75 23.54 41.61
C VAL A 540 21.08 24.28 41.62
N ALA A 541 22.10 23.73 42.31
CA ALA A 541 23.44 24.31 42.31
C ALA A 541 24.12 24.24 40.93
N LEU A 542 23.87 23.19 40.16
CA LEU A 542 24.44 22.95 38.82
C LEU A 542 23.76 23.76 37.70
N LEU A 543 22.43 23.81 37.68
CA LEU A 543 21.66 24.46 36.62
C LEU A 543 21.30 25.91 36.95
N GLY A 544 21.10 26.21 38.24
CA GLY A 544 20.53 27.45 38.75
C GLY A 544 19.04 27.29 39.08
N ALA A 545 18.55 27.95 40.15
CA ALA A 545 17.19 27.76 40.68
C ALA A 545 16.03 28.00 39.71
N LYS A 546 16.23 28.81 38.66
CA LYS A 546 15.20 29.05 37.63
C LYS A 546 14.99 27.88 36.67
N ASP A 547 15.96 26.98 36.61
CA ASP A 547 16.00 25.86 35.66
C ASP A 547 15.53 24.53 36.29
N VAL A 548 15.12 24.53 37.58
CA VAL A 548 14.76 23.34 38.39
C VAL A 548 13.53 23.62 39.29
N ALA A 549 12.65 24.52 38.85
CA ALA A 549 11.57 25.08 39.67
C ALA A 549 10.33 24.19 39.70
#